data_AF-A0A0B2STG5-F1
#
_entry.id   AF-A0A0B2STG5-F1
#
_cell.length_a   1.000
_cell.length_b   1.000
_cell.length_c   1.000
_cell.angle_alpha   90.00
_cell.angle_beta   90.00
_cell.angle_gamma   90.00
#
_symmetry.space_group_name_H-M   'P 1'
#
loop_
_entity.id
_entity.type
_entity.pdbx_description
1 polymer ?
#
loop_
_entity_poly.entity_id
_entity_poly.type
_entity_poly.pdbx_seq_one_letter_code
_entity_poly.pdbx_strand_id
1 'polypeptide(L)'
;MWSLDRDHSPLPPLGNQSSVDLILKSTKVDLKTPCSFEFRLRISLNVGKLILIPRVRNTVNKAFSFSFTLCNYLSVSDIICAS
;
A
#
# COMPACT_ATOMS: atom_id res chain seq x y z
N MET A 1 -11.93 -2.56 5.28
CA MET A 1 -11.91 -3.07 3.89
C MET A 1 -11.20 -2.05 3.02
N TRP A 2 -10.43 -2.49 2.01
CA TRP A 2 -9.79 -1.58 1.05
C TRP A 2 -10.81 -0.91 0.13
N SER A 3 -10.49 0.29 -0.33
CA SER A 3 -11.32 1.08 -1.25
C SER A 3 -10.45 1.92 -2.17
N LEU A 4 -11.01 2.39 -3.30
CA LEU A 4 -10.33 3.35 -4.17
C LEU A 4 -10.14 4.68 -3.45
N ASP A 5 -8.91 5.20 -3.43
CA ASP A 5 -8.62 6.53 -2.94
C ASP A 5 -8.94 7.55 -4.03
N ARG A 6 -9.95 8.40 -3.77
CA ARG A 6 -10.36 9.47 -4.69
C ARG A 6 -9.69 10.81 -4.39
N ASP A 7 -9.02 10.92 -3.24
CA ASP A 7 -8.18 12.09 -3.00
C ASP A 7 -6.99 12.02 -3.94
N HIS A 8 -6.78 13.08 -4.72
CA HIS A 8 -5.55 13.23 -5.49
C HIS A 8 -4.38 13.26 -4.51
N SER A 9 -3.67 12.13 -4.39
CA SER A 9 -2.49 12.06 -3.56
C SER A 9 -1.49 13.12 -4.05
N PRO A 10 -0.85 13.89 -3.14
CA PRO A 10 0.08 14.97 -3.50
C PRO A 10 1.37 14.47 -4.17
N LEU A 11 1.50 13.15 -4.36
CA LEU A 11 2.62 12.57 -5.07
C LEU A 11 2.55 12.97 -6.55
N PRO A 12 3.63 13.53 -7.11
CA PRO A 12 3.65 13.96 -8.50
C PRO A 12 3.24 12.81 -9.43
N PRO A 13 2.57 13.12 -10.56
CA PRO A 13 2.21 12.11 -11.53
C PRO A 13 3.46 11.38 -11.99
N LEU A 14 3.43 10.05 -11.90
CA LEU A 14 4.54 9.19 -12.25
C LEU A 14 4.59 9.04 -13.79
N GLY A 15 4.68 10.14 -14.56
CA GLY A 15 4.72 10.11 -16.03
C GLY A 15 3.60 9.29 -16.69
N ASN A 16 3.93 8.54 -17.76
CA ASN A 16 2.97 7.78 -18.59
C ASN A 16 2.56 6.41 -17.97
N GLN A 17 2.59 6.29 -16.64
CA GLN A 17 2.36 5.02 -15.95
C GLN A 17 0.89 4.85 -15.59
N SER A 18 0.36 3.64 -15.79
CA SER A 18 -1.00 3.31 -15.34
C SER A 18 -0.99 3.10 -13.83
N SER A 19 -1.77 3.87 -13.08
CA SER A 19 -1.74 3.84 -11.63
C SER A 19 -3.13 3.84 -10.99
N VAL A 20 -3.21 3.23 -9.81
CA VAL A 20 -4.40 3.24 -8.95
C VAL A 20 -3.98 3.47 -7.51
N ASP A 21 -4.73 4.31 -6.80
CA ASP A 21 -4.52 4.59 -5.39
C ASP A 21 -5.59 3.84 -4.57
N LEU A 22 -5.15 3.11 -3.56
CA LEU A 22 -5.99 2.37 -2.62
C LEU A 22 -5.87 2.96 -1.22
N ILE A 23 -6.96 2.95 -0.46
CA ILE A 23 -7.01 3.38 0.93
C ILE A 23 -7.68 2.34 1.84
N LEU A 24 -7.04 2.09 2.96
CA LEU A 24 -7.53 1.32 4.09
C LEU A 24 -7.64 2.25 5.30
N LYS A 25 -8.87 2.46 5.77
CA LYS A 25 -9.14 3.23 6.99
C LYS A 25 -9.33 2.26 8.16
N SER A 26 -8.71 2.56 9.30
CA SER A 26 -9.00 1.85 10.55
C SER A 26 -10.49 2.04 10.90
N THR A 27 -11.23 0.95 11.09
CA THR A 27 -12.63 1.00 11.55
C THR A 27 -12.67 1.11 13.07
N LYS A 28 -13.46 2.05 13.62
CA LYS A 28 -13.69 2.18 15.07
C LYS A 28 -14.22 0.90 15.75
N VAL A 29 -14.75 -0.03 14.97
CA VAL A 29 -15.37 -1.28 15.45
C VAL A 29 -14.35 -2.26 16.03
N ASP A 30 -13.09 -2.17 15.64
CA ASP A 30 -12.08 -3.11 16.10
C ASP A 30 -11.39 -2.54 17.36
N LEU A 31 -11.92 -2.87 18.55
CA LEU A 31 -11.37 -2.47 19.85
C LEU A 31 -9.87 -2.80 20.04
N LYS A 32 -9.29 -3.64 19.15
CA LYS A 32 -7.90 -4.08 19.19
C LYS A 32 -6.91 -3.11 18.56
N THR A 33 -7.35 -2.16 17.72
CA THR A 33 -6.43 -1.16 17.14
C THR A 33 -6.53 0.15 17.92
N PRO A 34 -5.58 0.46 18.82
CA PRO A 34 -5.69 1.60 19.74
C PRO A 34 -5.55 2.97 19.08
N CYS A 35 -5.26 3.02 17.77
CA CYS A 35 -4.95 4.25 17.04
C CYS A 35 -5.71 4.28 15.72
N SER A 36 -6.32 5.44 15.40
CA SER A 36 -6.94 5.64 14.09
C SER A 36 -5.89 6.03 13.05
N PHE A 37 -5.87 5.30 11.93
CA PHE A 37 -4.93 5.53 10.85
C PHE A 37 -5.60 5.39 9.48
N GLU A 38 -4.98 6.01 8.49
CA GLU A 38 -5.20 5.70 7.09
C GLU A 38 -3.92 5.12 6.50
N PHE A 39 -4.02 3.93 5.93
CA PHE A 39 -2.98 3.35 5.12
C PHE A 39 -3.38 3.53 3.65
N ARG A 40 -2.53 4.19 2.87
CA ARG A 40 -2.70 4.42 1.44
C ARG A 40 -1.62 3.67 0.67
N LEU A 41 -1.98 3.08 -0.46
CA LEU A 41 -1.06 2.37 -1.32
C LEU A 41 -1.28 2.81 -2.76
N ARG A 42 -0.27 3.44 -3.35
CA ARG A 42 -0.24 3.67 -4.81
C ARG A 42 0.38 2.47 -5.48
N ILE A 43 -0.34 1.92 -6.46
CA ILE A 43 0.11 0.85 -7.34
C ILE A 43 0.32 1.48 -8.70
N SER A 44 1.48 1.32 -9.30
CA SER A 44 1.75 1.79 -10.66
C SER A 44 2.42 0.69 -11.49
N LEU A 45 1.93 0.55 -12.72
CA LEU A 45 2.45 -0.37 -13.71
C LEU A 45 3.16 0.41 -14.80
N ASN A 46 4.36 -0.06 -15.13
CA ASN A 46 5.14 0.36 -16.27
C ASN A 46 5.70 -0.90 -16.96
N VAL A 47 6.27 -0.73 -18.15
CA VAL A 47 6.92 -1.79 -18.90
C VAL A 47 7.99 -2.44 -18.00
N GLY A 48 7.77 -3.71 -17.64
CA GLY A 48 8.68 -4.49 -16.81
C GLY A 48 8.81 -4.06 -15.34
N LYS A 49 7.95 -3.16 -14.84
CA LYS A 49 8.06 -2.64 -13.47
C LYS A 49 6.72 -2.51 -12.76
N LEU A 50 6.63 -3.11 -11.58
CA LEU A 50 5.59 -2.87 -10.58
C LEU A 50 6.14 -1.93 -9.51
N ILE A 51 5.47 -0.80 -9.28
CA ILE A 51 5.85 0.18 -8.27
C ILE A 51 4.76 0.22 -7.19
N LEU A 52 5.16 -0.03 -5.94
CA LEU A 52 4.30 0.03 -4.76
C LEU A 52 4.79 1.14 -3.84
N ILE A 53 3.98 2.17 -3.61
CA ILE A 53 4.31 3.28 -2.71
C ILE A 53 3.33 3.27 -1.52
N PRO A 54 3.73 2.69 -0.37
CA PRO A 54 2.93 2.72 0.85
C PRO A 54 3.06 4.07 1.56
N ARG A 55 1.96 4.58 2.10
CA ARG A 55 1.93 5.79 2.93
C ARG A 55 1.00 5.58 4.11
N VAL A 56 1.49 5.93 5.30
CA VAL A 56 0.69 5.89 6.53
C VAL A 56 0.40 7.31 6.99
N ARG A 57 -0.86 7.59 7.29
CA ARG A 57 -1.29 8.87 7.88
C ARG A 57 -1.87 8.62 9.27
N ASN A 58 -1.32 9.31 10.25
CA ASN A 58 -1.96 9.44 11.56
C ASN A 58 -3.21 10.31 11.42
N THR A 59 -4.35 9.83 11.88
CA THR A 59 -5.60 10.63 11.90
C THR A 59 -5.95 11.15 13.28
N VAL A 60 -5.10 10.89 14.27
CA VAL A 60 -5.28 11.32 15.67
C VAL A 60 -4.13 12.24 16.05
N ASN A 61 -4.38 13.22 16.92
CA ASN A 61 -3.34 14.10 17.48
C ASN A 61 -2.51 13.42 18.59
N LYS A 62 -2.25 12.11 18.47
CA LYS A 62 -1.48 11.30 19.42
C LYS A 62 -0.45 10.51 18.66
N ALA A 63 0.80 10.52 19.12
CA ALA A 63 1.86 9.70 18.52
C ALA A 63 1.48 8.21 18.59
N PHE A 64 1.76 7.48 17.51
CA PHE A 64 1.59 6.03 17.47
C PHE A 64 2.75 5.40 16.71
N SER A 65 3.08 4.18 17.10
CA SER A 65 4.04 3.33 16.38
C SER A 65 3.28 2.46 15.40
N PHE A 66 3.85 2.27 14.21
CA PHE A 66 3.28 1.39 13.20
C PHE A 66 4.37 0.52 12.57
N SER A 67 3.95 -0.60 12.01
CA SER A 67 4.79 -1.47 11.20
C SER A 67 3.93 -2.07 10.10
N PHE A 68 4.52 -2.27 8.94
CA PHE A 68 3.87 -2.93 7.82
C PHE A 68 4.91 -3.72 7.02
N THR A 69 4.44 -4.69 6.25
CA THR A 69 5.29 -5.51 5.37
C THR A 69 4.59 -5.71 4.05
N LEU A 70 5.35 -5.70 2.95
CA LEU A 70 4.88 -6.06 1.63
C LEU A 70 5.31 -7.51 1.34
N CYS A 71 4.38 -8.45 1.46
CA CYS A 71 4.64 -9.86 1.22
C CYS A 71 4.25 -10.24 -0.21
N ASN A 72 5.18 -10.08 -1.15
CA ASN A 72 4.95 -10.44 -2.55
C ASN A 72 5.29 -11.92 -2.78
N TYR A 73 4.35 -12.65 -3.39
CA TYR A 73 4.58 -14.02 -3.84
C TYR A 73 4.86 -14.00 -5.34
N LEU A 74 6.06 -14.43 -5.73
CA LEU A 74 6.50 -14.47 -7.13
C LEU A 74 6.46 -15.91 -7.63
N SER A 75 5.91 -16.11 -8.84
CA SER A 75 5.96 -17.40 -9.52
C SER A 75 7.36 -17.63 -10.08
N VAL A 76 7.88 -18.84 -9.88
CA VAL A 76 9.17 -19.29 -10.42
C VAL A 76 8.92 -20.49 -11.32
N SER A 77 9.33 -20.41 -12.58
CA SER A 77 9.10 -21.43 -13.62
C SER A 77 10.28 -22.38 -13.81
N ASP A 78 11.51 -21.89 -13.69
CA ASP A 78 12.72 -22.62 -14.06
C ASP A 78 13.55 -22.96 -12.82
N ILE A 79 13.27 -24.10 -12.22
CA ILE A 79 14.05 -24.65 -11.11
C ILE A 79 15.02 -25.67 -11.70
N ILE A 80 16.28 -25.28 -11.92
CA ILE A 80 17.34 -26.23 -12.28
C ILE A 80 17.74 -26.95 -10.99
N CYS A 81 17.30 -28.20 -10.82
CA CYS A 81 17.89 -29.08 -9.81
C CYS A 81 19.31 -29.44 -10.26
N ALA A 82 20.32 -29.05 -9.49
CA ALA A 82 21.67 -29.58 -9.66
C ALA A 82 21.63 -31.08 -9.31
N SER A 83 21.78 -31.94 -10.31
CA SER A 83 21.97 -33.39 -10.17
C SER A 83 23.44 -33.74 -10.03
#